data_AF-A0A498L1K9-F1
#
_entry.id   AF-A0A498L1K9-F1
#
_cell.length_a   1.000
_cell.length_b   1.000
_cell.length_c   1.000
_cell.angle_alpha   90.00
_cell.angle_beta   90.00
_cell.angle_gamma   90.00
#
_symmetry.space_group_name_H-M   'P 1'
#
loop_
_entity.id
_entity.type
_entity.pdbx_description
1 polymer ?
#
loop_
_entity_poly.entity_id
_entity_poly.type
_entity_poly.pdbx_seq_one_letter_code
_entity_poly.pdbx_strand_id
1 'polypeptide(L)'
;MTAAADNVADGREPVASDGESTVREVVGDTVDTAPESIAYRENVGTLDDPEEQWHRYETVAELPDRAFDGWDELYVYTETHVYHWVAGGFAQGPERMPRDPESLPDGE
;
A
#
# COMPACT_ATOMS: atom_id res chain seq x y z
N MET A 1 -27.45 -43.77 30.08
CA MET A 1 -26.38 -43.40 29.12
C MET A 1 -26.79 -42.04 28.56
N THR A 2 -26.48 -40.91 29.21
CA THR A 2 -25.18 -40.18 29.25
C THR A 2 -24.88 -39.55 27.87
N ALA A 3 -25.28 -38.28 27.66
CA ALA A 3 -24.46 -37.04 27.58
C ALA A 3 -24.12 -36.68 26.10
N ALA A 4 -23.94 -35.44 25.65
CA ALA A 4 -23.69 -34.16 26.29
C ALA A 4 -24.20 -33.00 25.40
N ALA A 5 -24.42 -31.83 26.00
CA ALA A 5 -24.53 -30.56 25.28
C ALA A 5 -23.12 -30.09 24.86
N ASP A 6 -22.99 -29.47 23.68
CA ASP A 6 -21.80 -28.68 23.34
C ASP A 6 -22.20 -27.41 22.57
N ASN A 7 -21.69 -26.29 23.05
CA ASN A 7 -21.81 -24.96 22.47
C ASN A 7 -20.80 -24.84 21.34
N VAL A 8 -21.22 -24.45 20.14
CA VAL A 8 -20.32 -23.71 19.25
C VAL A 8 -21.09 -22.50 18.75
N ALA A 9 -20.77 -21.35 19.34
CA ALA A 9 -21.03 -20.06 18.74
C ALA A 9 -20.44 -20.12 17.33
N ASP A 10 -21.29 -19.97 16.30
CA ASP A 10 -20.86 -19.81 14.92
C ASP A 10 -20.00 -18.56 14.85
N GLY A 11 -18.70 -18.76 15.01
CA GLY A 11 -17.64 -17.78 14.86
C GLY A 11 -17.54 -17.39 13.40
N ARG A 12 -18.61 -16.81 12.85
CA ARG A 12 -18.51 -15.93 11.71
C ARG A 12 -17.79 -14.67 12.19
N GLU A 13 -16.48 -14.80 12.32
CA GLU A 13 -15.59 -13.72 11.94
C GLU A 13 -16.07 -13.22 10.56
N PRO A 14 -16.21 -11.90 10.36
CA PRO A 14 -16.57 -11.40 9.04
C PRO A 14 -15.57 -12.00 8.06
N VAL A 15 -16.08 -12.65 7.02
CA VAL A 15 -15.26 -13.09 5.91
C VAL A 15 -14.57 -11.83 5.37
N ALA A 16 -13.31 -11.62 5.76
CA ALA A 16 -12.44 -10.65 5.12
C ALA A 16 -12.49 -11.02 3.64
N SER A 17 -12.86 -10.06 2.80
CA SER A 17 -12.92 -10.25 1.36
C SER A 17 -11.65 -10.98 0.91
N ASP A 18 -11.81 -12.17 0.37
CA ASP A 18 -10.75 -12.88 -0.32
C ASP A 18 -10.30 -12.00 -1.50
N GLY A 19 -9.03 -11.60 -1.55
CA GLY A 19 -8.39 -11.40 -2.86
C GLY A 19 -7.12 -10.56 -2.96
N GLU A 20 -7.05 -9.35 -2.40
CA GLU A 20 -5.97 -8.42 -2.77
C GLU A 20 -5.51 -7.55 -1.58
N SER A 21 -4.21 -7.62 -1.27
CA SER A 21 -3.60 -6.84 -0.19
C SER A 21 -3.69 -5.34 -0.48
N THR A 22 -4.08 -4.54 0.51
CA THR A 22 -4.16 -3.09 0.35
C THR A 22 -2.78 -2.44 0.25
N VAL A 23 -2.74 -1.20 -0.27
CA VAL A 23 -1.51 -0.38 -0.32
C VAL A 23 -0.85 -0.33 1.06
N ARG A 24 -1.68 -0.03 2.07
CA ARG A 24 -1.26 0.10 3.45
C ARG A 24 -0.66 -1.19 4.01
N GLU A 25 -1.31 -2.32 3.79
CA GLU A 25 -0.86 -3.63 4.31
C GLU A 25 0.48 -4.04 3.72
N VAL A 26 0.65 -3.95 2.40
CA VAL A 26 1.89 -4.35 1.73
C VAL A 26 3.06 -3.47 2.14
N VAL A 27 2.84 -2.15 2.22
CA VAL A 27 3.90 -1.22 2.66
C VAL A 27 4.28 -1.49 4.10
N GLY A 28 3.30 -1.73 4.98
CA GLY A 28 3.54 -2.06 6.38
C GLY A 28 4.29 -3.37 6.59
N ASP A 29 4.08 -4.37 5.72
CA ASP A 29 4.81 -5.65 5.78
C ASP A 29 6.22 -5.55 5.17
N THR A 30 6.40 -4.73 4.13
CA THR A 30 7.66 -4.65 3.38
C THR A 30 8.65 -3.65 3.98
N VAL A 31 8.17 -2.51 4.45
CA VAL A 31 9.00 -1.41 4.95
C VAL A 31 9.11 -1.52 6.47
N ASP A 32 10.20 -2.13 6.92
CA ASP A 32 10.49 -2.36 8.35
C ASP A 32 10.91 -1.08 9.11
N THR A 33 11.22 0.01 8.39
CA THR A 33 11.64 1.28 8.98
C THR A 33 10.56 2.35 8.84
N ALA A 34 10.57 3.34 9.75
CA ALA A 34 9.69 4.48 9.64
C ALA A 34 10.01 5.28 8.36
N PRO A 35 9.01 5.56 7.51
CA PRO A 35 9.21 6.46 6.37
C PRO A 35 9.37 7.90 6.85
N GLU A 36 10.18 8.67 6.14
CA GLU A 36 10.26 10.13 6.30
C GLU A 36 9.22 10.87 5.46
N SER A 37 8.84 10.28 4.33
CA SER A 37 7.79 10.80 3.47
C SER A 37 7.31 9.69 2.55
N ILE A 38 6.04 9.75 2.17
CA ILE A 38 5.45 8.87 1.17
C ILE A 38 4.79 9.73 0.10
N ALA A 39 5.05 9.42 -1.16
CA ALA A 39 4.38 10.03 -2.30
C ALA A 39 3.60 8.95 -3.05
N TYR A 40 2.33 9.20 -3.32
CA TYR A 40 1.45 8.30 -4.02
C TYR A 40 0.86 9.03 -5.23
N ARG A 41 1.15 8.52 -6.42
CA ARG A 41 0.54 8.99 -7.65
C ARG A 41 -0.65 8.09 -7.96
N GLU A 42 -1.83 8.68 -7.84
CA GLU A 42 -3.09 8.05 -8.19
C GLU A 42 -3.44 8.40 -9.63
N ASN A 43 -3.83 7.41 -10.43
CA ASN A 43 -4.49 7.68 -11.70
C ASN A 43 -6.00 7.73 -11.49
N VAL A 44 -6.60 8.91 -11.65
CA VAL A 44 -8.05 9.12 -11.52
C VAL A 44 -8.75 9.30 -12.86
N GLY A 45 -7.98 9.36 -13.93
CA GLY A 45 -8.49 9.49 -15.28
C GLY A 45 -8.90 8.15 -15.88
N THR A 46 -8.99 8.15 -17.20
CA THR A 46 -9.30 6.97 -17.99
C THR A 46 -8.18 6.71 -18.99
N LEU A 47 -8.22 5.56 -19.67
CA LEU A 47 -7.24 5.25 -20.71
C LEU A 47 -7.23 6.27 -21.87
N ASP A 48 -8.39 6.87 -22.18
CA ASP A 48 -8.55 7.83 -23.29
C ASP A 48 -8.23 9.27 -22.85
N ASP A 49 -8.42 9.58 -21.57
CA ASP A 49 -8.14 10.87 -20.94
C ASP A 49 -7.47 10.63 -19.57
N PRO A 50 -6.14 10.44 -19.55
CA PRO A 50 -5.42 10.15 -18.32
C PRO A 50 -5.30 11.39 -17.44
N GLU A 51 -5.57 11.23 -16.14
CA GLU A 51 -5.45 12.28 -15.13
C GLU A 51 -4.69 11.71 -13.93
N GLU A 52 -3.69 12.46 -13.48
CA GLU A 52 -2.79 12.06 -12.40
C GLU A 52 -2.99 13.01 -11.22
N GLN A 53 -3.16 12.43 -10.03
CA GLN A 53 -3.18 13.16 -8.77
C GLN A 53 -2.06 12.69 -7.86
N TRP A 54 -1.30 13.65 -7.35
CA TRP A 54 -0.23 13.38 -6.40
C TRP A 54 -0.73 13.62 -4.98
N HIS A 55 -0.54 12.60 -4.15
CA HIS A 55 -0.82 12.63 -2.73
C HIS A 55 0.48 12.48 -1.95
N ARG A 56 0.58 13.20 -0.83
CA ARG A 56 1.72 13.11 0.07
C ARG A 56 1.23 12.72 1.46
N TYR A 57 1.91 11.75 2.05
CA TYR A 57 1.62 11.22 3.36
C TYR A 57 2.90 11.20 4.19
N GLU A 58 2.77 11.37 5.51
CA GLU A 58 3.92 11.33 6.42
C GLU A 58 4.12 9.92 6.98
N THR A 59 3.04 9.15 7.08
CA THR A 59 3.04 7.82 7.72
C THR A 59 2.29 6.76 6.91
N VAL A 60 2.68 5.49 7.09
CA VAL A 60 1.99 4.34 6.47
C VAL A 60 0.51 4.26 6.89
N ALA A 61 0.16 4.76 8.07
CA ALA A 61 -1.22 4.72 8.58
C ALA A 61 -2.19 5.63 7.81
N GLU A 62 -1.67 6.63 7.09
CA GLU A 62 -2.44 7.56 6.26
C GLU A 62 -2.64 7.06 4.83
N LEU A 63 -1.92 5.99 4.44
CA LEU A 63 -2.07 5.40 3.12
C LEU A 63 -3.48 4.85 2.92
N PRO A 64 -3.96 4.87 1.66
CA PRO A 64 -5.32 4.46 1.37
C PRO A 64 -5.49 2.96 1.66
N ASP A 65 -6.59 2.65 2.34
CA ASP A 65 -7.03 1.29 2.66
C ASP A 65 -7.78 0.68 1.47
N ARG A 66 -7.13 0.68 0.30
CA ARG A 66 -7.66 0.11 -0.94
C ARG A 66 -6.59 -0.68 -1.67
N ALA A 67 -6.99 -1.52 -2.62
CA ALA A 67 -6.05 -2.19 -3.49
C ALA A 67 -5.34 -1.18 -4.41
N PHE A 68 -4.13 -1.52 -4.80
CA PHE A 68 -3.28 -0.69 -5.66
C PHE A 68 -3.71 -0.93 -7.12
N ASP A 69 -4.16 0.12 -7.83
CA ASP A 69 -4.87 -0.05 -9.11
C ASP A 69 -4.02 0.36 -10.32
N GLY A 70 -4.16 -0.41 -11.41
CA GLY A 70 -3.82 -0.01 -12.78
C GLY A 70 -2.42 0.58 -13.01
N TRP A 71 -2.32 1.89 -12.80
CA TRP A 71 -1.20 2.78 -13.16
C TRP A 71 -0.68 3.59 -11.98
N ASP A 72 -1.15 3.27 -10.77
CA ASP A 72 -0.71 3.92 -9.57
C ASP A 72 0.78 3.69 -9.33
N GLU A 73 1.44 4.70 -8.78
CA GLU A 73 2.83 4.63 -8.36
C GLU A 73 2.98 5.07 -6.91
N LEU A 74 3.82 4.38 -6.16
CA LEU A 74 4.07 4.68 -4.76
C LEU A 74 5.56 4.76 -4.50
N TYR A 75 5.98 5.83 -3.86
CA TYR A 75 7.34 6.07 -3.42
C TYR A 75 7.35 6.22 -1.90
N VAL A 76 8.06 5.33 -1.22
CA VAL A 76 8.26 5.39 0.23
C VAL A 76 9.72 5.77 0.48
N TYR A 77 9.94 7.01 0.92
CA TYR A 77 11.25 7.55 1.22
C TYR A 77 11.61 7.20 2.67
N THR A 78 12.69 6.46 2.82
CA THR A 78 13.29 6.13 4.11
C THR A 78 14.65 6.79 4.23
N GLU A 79 15.29 6.67 5.39
CA GLU A 79 16.61 7.29 5.65
C GLU A 79 17.62 6.95 4.55
N THR A 80 17.63 5.70 4.10
CA THR A 80 18.70 5.16 3.25
C THR A 80 18.24 4.76 1.85
N HIS A 81 16.94 4.52 1.65
CA HIS A 81 16.41 3.97 0.39
C HIS A 81 15.08 4.61 0.03
N VAL A 82 14.76 4.55 -1.26
CA VAL A 82 13.41 4.78 -1.77
C VAL A 82 12.87 3.43 -2.22
N TYR A 83 11.72 3.05 -1.68
CA TYR A 83 10.97 1.89 -2.17
C TYR A 83 9.94 2.40 -3.18
N HIS A 84 9.95 1.85 -4.39
CA HIS A 84 9.08 2.25 -5.47
C HIS A 84 8.23 1.07 -5.92
N TRP A 85 6.91 1.26 -5.93
CA TRP A 85 5.95 0.32 -6.50
C TRP A 85 5.24 0.94 -7.70
N VAL A 86 4.97 0.10 -8.69
CA VAL A 86 4.08 0.40 -9.83
C VAL A 86 2.96 -0.63 -9.83
N ALA A 87 1.72 -0.24 -10.13
CA ALA A 87 0.58 -1.12 -9.93
C ALA A 87 0.63 -2.46 -10.67
N GLY A 88 1.05 -2.48 -11.93
CA GLY A 88 1.31 -3.73 -12.65
C GLY A 88 2.41 -4.62 -12.04
N GLY A 89 3.24 -4.07 -11.16
CA GLY A 89 4.33 -4.75 -10.45
C GLY A 89 4.11 -4.92 -8.94
N PHE A 90 2.98 -4.46 -8.39
CA PHE A 90 2.80 -4.36 -6.93
C PHE A 90 2.94 -5.72 -6.22
N ALA A 91 2.38 -6.77 -6.80
CA ALA A 91 2.49 -8.15 -6.29
C ALA A 91 3.92 -8.72 -6.35
N GLN A 92 4.82 -8.13 -7.14
CA GLN A 92 6.24 -8.53 -7.21
C GLN A 92 7.09 -7.85 -6.12
N GLY A 93 6.51 -6.90 -5.39
CA GLY A 93 7.20 -6.09 -4.39
C GLY A 93 7.86 -4.84 -4.98
N PRO A 94 8.45 -3.99 -4.12
CA PRO A 94 9.05 -2.73 -4.54
C PRO A 94 10.37 -2.94 -5.26
N GLU A 95 10.65 -2.05 -6.21
CA GLU A 95 12.03 -1.73 -6.54
C GLU A 95 12.66 -0.92 -5.39
N ARG A 96 13.81 -1.36 -4.91
CA ARG A 96 14.56 -0.66 -3.86
C ARG A 96 15.71 0.12 -4.48
N MET A 97 15.58 1.43 -4.52
CA MET A 97 16.59 2.34 -5.03
C MET A 97 17.40 2.96 -3.89
N PRO A 98 18.71 3.27 -4.09
CA PRO A 98 19.44 4.11 -3.15
C PRO A 98 18.72 5.46 -3.03
N ARG A 99 18.65 6.01 -1.82
CA ARG A 99 18.13 7.36 -1.64
C ARG A 99 19.09 8.33 -2.33
N ASP A 100 18.65 8.89 -3.44
CA ASP A 100 19.36 9.97 -4.10
C ASP A 100 18.97 11.30 -3.42
N PRO A 101 19.87 11.93 -2.65
CA PRO A 101 19.53 13.16 -1.93
C PRO A 101 19.31 14.35 -2.87
N GLU A 102 19.66 14.23 -4.15
CA GLU A 102 19.53 15.29 -5.17
C GLU A 102 18.26 15.16 -6.02
N SER A 103 17.54 14.02 -5.93
CA SER A 103 16.36 13.70 -6.77
C SER A 103 15.01 13.81 -6.06
N LEU A 104 14.95 14.35 -4.84
CA LEU A 104 13.66 14.74 -4.26
C LEU A 104 13.09 15.86 -5.15
N PRO A 105 11.86 15.73 -5.69
CA PRO A 105 11.19 16.91 -6.22
C PRO A 105 11.03 17.86 -5.03
N ASP A 106 11.75 18.99 -5.08
CA ASP A 106 11.46 20.14 -4.24
C ASP A 106 9.96 20.37 -4.35
N GLY A 107 9.24 20.18 -3.25
CA GLY A 107 7.81 20.40 -3.22
C GLY A 107 7.55 21.88 -3.45
N GLU A 108 7.21 22.23 -4.68
CA GLU A 108 6.52 23.48 -5.02
C GLU A 108 5.00 23.28 -4.99
#